data_AF-A0A960MUN8-F1
#
_entry.id   AF-A0A960MUN8-F1
#
_cell.length_a   1.000
_cell.length_b   1.000
_cell.length_c   1.000
_cell.angle_alpha   90.00
_cell.angle_beta   90.00
_cell.angle_gamma   90.00
#
_symmetry.space_group_name_H-M   'P 1'
#
loop_
_entity.id
_entity.type
_entity.pdbx_description
1 polymer ?
#
loop_
_entity_poly.entity_id
_entity_poly.type
_entity_poly.pdbx_seq_one_letter_code
_entity_poly.pdbx_strand_id
1 'polypeptide(L)' 'GMFPNNRVIDEDDDGAGLEEERRLFYVSVTRAKDELYLTYPLIWPASHSGEVLQRPSRFLEDIPADLMEEWRVGGGW' A
#
# COMPACT_ATOMS: atom_id res chain seq x y z
N GLY A 1 4.28 6.88 5.33
CA GLY A 1 3.66 5.79 4.58
C GLY A 1 3.50 6.27 3.18
N MET A 2 4.03 5.53 2.21
CA MET A 2 3.95 5.96 0.81
C MET A 2 2.54 5.86 0.25
N PHE A 3 1.74 4.89 0.72
CA PHE A 3 0.36 4.71 0.29
C PHE A 3 -0.48 3.98 1.36
N PRO A 4 -1.63 4.51 1.78
CA PRO A 4 -2.11 5.89 1.54
C PRO A 4 -1.11 6.93 2.10
N ASN A 5 -1.11 8.13 1.52
CA ASN A 5 -0.20 9.19 1.95
C ASN A 5 -0.46 9.57 3.42
N ASN A 6 0.56 9.46 4.29
CA ASN A 6 0.40 9.78 5.71
C ASN A 6 -0.12 11.20 5.96
N ARG A 7 0.31 12.18 5.16
CA ARG A 7 -0.14 13.56 5.31
C ARG A 7 -1.65 13.69 5.07
N VAL A 8 -2.18 12.92 4.11
CA VAL A 8 -3.62 12.87 3.88
C VAL A 8 -4.31 12.26 5.09
N ILE A 9 -3.80 11.16 5.64
CA ILE A 9 -4.38 10.54 6.84
C ILE A 9 -4.38 11.49 8.04
N ASP A 10 -3.30 12.25 8.24
CA ASP A 10 -3.14 13.15 9.38
C ASP A 10 -4.01 14.43 9.26
N GLU A 11 -4.33 14.86 8.03
CA GLU A 11 -5.14 16.05 7.72
C GLU A 11 -6.63 15.74 7.46
N ASP A 12 -7.03 14.46 7.46
CA ASP A 12 -8.37 14.01 7.04
C ASP A 12 -9.39 14.01 8.18
N ASP A 13 -9.82 15.21 8.61
CA ASP A 13 -10.82 15.40 9.67
C ASP A 13 -12.19 14.75 9.34
N ASP A 14 -12.57 14.72 8.04
CA ASP A 14 -13.89 14.29 7.58
C ASP A 14 -13.88 12.93 6.84
N GLY A 15 -12.74 12.24 6.72
CA GLY A 15 -12.60 10.95 6.02
C GLY A 15 -12.55 11.04 4.48
N ALA A 16 -12.71 12.23 3.91
CA ALA A 16 -12.75 12.46 2.47
C ALA A 16 -11.40 12.22 1.78
N GLY A 17 -10.28 12.52 2.46
CA GLY A 17 -8.94 12.30 1.94
C GLY A 17 -8.62 10.82 1.77
N LEU A 18 -8.98 10.00 2.76
CA LEU A 18 -8.82 8.55 2.69
C LEU A 18 -9.69 7.93 1.58
N GLU A 19 -10.90 8.44 1.37
CA GLU A 19 -11.74 8.01 0.24
C GLU A 19 -11.14 8.34 -1.12
N GLU A 20 -10.46 9.49 -1.25
CA GLU A 20 -9.79 9.84 -2.50
C GLU A 20 -8.58 8.91 -2.75
N GLU A 21 -7.77 8.63 -1.74
CA GLU A 21 -6.68 7.64 -1.84
C GLU A 21 -7.24 6.24 -2.19
N ARG A 22 -8.42 5.87 -1.68
CA ARG A 22 -9.12 4.64 -2.06
C ARG A 22 -9.56 4.66 -3.52
N ARG A 23 -10.07 5.78 -4.03
CA ARG A 23 -10.40 5.94 -5.47
C ARG A 23 -9.15 5.81 -6.34
N LEU A 24 -8.03 6.38 -5.91
CA LEU A 24 -6.74 6.21 -6.59
C LEU A 24 -6.31 4.73 -6.62
N PHE A 25 -6.41 4.02 -5.48
CA PHE A 25 -6.11 2.59 -5.42
C PHE A 25 -6.99 1.79 -6.39
N TYR A 26 -8.30 2.03 -6.37
CA TYR A 26 -9.26 1.37 -7.27
C TYR A 26 -8.89 1.57 -8.75
N VAL A 27 -8.52 2.79 -9.14
CA VAL A 27 -8.06 3.07 -10.51
C VAL A 27 -6.79 2.29 -10.81
N SER A 28 -5.80 2.27 -9.91
CA SER A 28 -4.57 1.50 -10.11
C SER A 28 -4.84 0.00 -10.32
N VAL A 29 -5.72 -0.59 -9.50
CA VAL A 29 -6.12 -2.00 -9.59
C VAL A 29 -6.85 -2.29 -10.90
N THR A 30 -7.83 -1.48 -11.27
CA THR A 30 -8.67 -1.70 -12.47
C THR A 30 -7.99 -1.35 -13.80
N ARG A 31 -6.79 -0.76 -13.76
CA ARG A 31 -5.98 -0.50 -14.96
C ARG A 31 -5.23 -1.74 -15.45
N ALA A 32 -4.92 -2.67 -14.55
CA ALA A 32 -4.36 -3.96 -14.93
C ALA A 32 -5.39 -4.75 -15.75
N LYS A 33 -4.94 -5.36 -16.85
CA LYS A 33 -5.80 -6.18 -17.72
C LYS A 33 -5.60 -7.66 -17.47
N ASP A 34 -4.35 -8.08 -17.50
CA ASP A 34 -3.97 -9.50 -17.44
C ASP A 34 -3.44 -9.86 -16.05
N GLU A 35 -2.45 -9.12 -15.55
CA GLU A 35 -1.79 -9.40 -14.26
C GLU A 35 -1.60 -8.13 -13.43
N LEU A 36 -1.76 -8.24 -12.10
CA LEU A 36 -1.57 -7.16 -11.14
C LEU A 36 -0.62 -7.62 -10.03
N TYR A 37 0.50 -6.90 -9.89
CA TYR A 37 1.47 -7.12 -8.82
C TYR A 37 1.50 -5.94 -7.88
N LEU A 38 1.19 -6.17 -6.60
CA LEU A 38 1.26 -5.18 -5.55
C LEU A 38 2.49 -5.48 -4.69
N THR A 39 3.38 -4.50 -4.55
CA THR A 39 4.64 -4.67 -3.83
C THR A 39 4.80 -3.58 -2.77
N TYR A 40 5.43 -3.94 -1.66
CA TYR A 40 5.80 -3.00 -0.61
C TYR A 40 7.15 -3.41 0.00
N PRO A 41 8.01 -2.46 0.35
CA PRO A 41 9.27 -2.78 1.03
C PRO A 41 8.98 -3.18 2.49
N LEU A 42 9.73 -4.14 3.03
CA LEU A 42 9.64 -4.48 4.46
C LEU A 42 10.34 -3.44 5.33
N ILE A 43 11.48 -2.93 4.86
CA ILE A 43 12.31 -1.94 5.56
C ILE A 43 12.40 -0.69 4.70
N TRP A 44 12.17 0.47 5.31
CA TRP A 44 12.42 1.77 4.67
C TRP A 44 13.67 2.41 5.27
N PRO A 45 14.85 2.24 4.65
CA PRO A 45 16.11 2.78 5.16
C PRO A 45 16.25 4.30 4.95
N ALA A 46 15.49 4.88 4.02
CA ALA A 46 15.50 6.32 3.74
C ALA A 46 14.61 7.15 4.70
N SER A 47 14.16 6.55 5.81
CA SER A 47 13.45 7.26 6.87
C SER A 47 14.40 8.16 7.65
N HIS A 48 13.96 9.38 7.96
CA HIS A 48 14.73 10.37 8.70
C HIS A 48 15.01 9.96 10.16
N SER A 49 14.23 9.02 10.70
CA SER A 49 14.33 8.51 12.08
C SER A 49 15.06 7.16 12.18
N GLY A 50 15.69 6.68 11.11
CA GLY A 50 16.35 5.38 11.04
C GLY A 50 15.55 4.33 10.26
N GLU A 51 15.96 3.06 10.33
CA GLU A 51 15.26 1.97 9.65
C GLU A 51 13.86 1.76 10.24
N VAL A 52 12.83 2.05 9.43
CA VAL A 52 11.43 1.86 9.83
C VAL A 52 10.86 0.62 9.16
N LEU A 53 10.34 -0.30 9.98
CA LEU A 53 9.55 -1.42 9.50
C LEU A 53 8.24 -0.89 8.89
N GLN A 54 8.03 -1.18 7.62
CA GLN A 54 6.80 -0.82 6.93
C GLN A 54 5.76 -1.91 7.10
N ARG A 55 4.49 -1.50 7.02
CA ARG A 55 3.36 -2.40 6.94
C ARG A 55 2.73 -2.29 5.55
N PRO A 56 2.06 -3.36 5.07
CA PRO A 56 1.26 -3.28 3.86
C PRO A 56 0.23 -2.15 3.95
N SER A 57 -0.20 -1.63 2.80
CA SER A 57 -1.29 -0.65 2.74
C SER A 57 -2.56 -1.27 3.32
N ARG A 58 -3.29 -0.49 4.13
CA ARG A 58 -4.58 -0.90 4.70
C ARG A 58 -5.61 -1.32 3.65
N PHE A 59 -5.51 -0.81 2.42
CA PHE A 59 -6.43 -1.18 1.34
C PHE A 59 -6.27 -2.63 0.87
N LEU A 60 -5.15 -3.30 1.21
CA LEU A 60 -4.99 -4.73 0.96
C LEU A 60 -5.85 -5.58 1.90
N GLU A 61 -6.19 -5.09 3.10
CA GLU A 61 -7.04 -5.81 4.06
C GLU A 61 -8.50 -5.90 3.57
N ASP A 62 -8.90 -4.98 2.69
CA ASP A 62 -10.23 -4.97 2.08
C ASP A 62 -10.37 -5.97 0.92
N ILE A 63 -9.26 -6.57 0.46
CA ILE A 63 -9.26 -7.54 -0.63
C ILE A 63 -9.39 -8.95 -0.04
N PRO A 64 -10.35 -9.78 -0.51
CA PRO A 64 -10.45 -11.17 -0.10
C PRO A 64 -9.14 -11.94 -0.31
N ALA A 65 -8.66 -12.62 0.73
CA ALA A 65 -7.37 -13.30 0.73
C ALA A 65 -7.26 -14.43 -0.32
N ASP A 66 -8.40 -14.99 -0.74
CA ASP A 66 -8.49 -16.01 -1.80
C ASP A 66 -8.21 -15.45 -3.20
N LEU A 67 -8.26 -14.12 -3.38
CA LEU A 67 -7.93 -13.43 -4.62
C LEU A 67 -6.47 -12.98 -4.69
N MET A 68 -5.70 -13.22 -3.63
CA MET A 68 -4.32 -12.76 -3.51
C MET A 68 -3.36 -13.94 -3.31
N GLU A 69 -2.20 -13.84 -3.94
CA GLU A 69 -1.06 -14.73 -3.68
C GLU A 69 0.05 -13.92 -3.01
N GLU A 70 0.46 -14.32 -1.79
CA GLU A 70 1.55 -13.64 -1.08
C GLU A 70 2.92 -14.13 -1.57
N TRP A 71 3.72 -13.20 -2.09
CA TRP A 71 5.07 -13.47 -2.54
C TRP A 71 6.08 -12.81 -1.61
N ARG A 72 6.99 -13.59 -1.02
CA ARG A 72 8.15 -13.07 -0.28
C ARG A 72 9.31 -12.85 -1.23
N VAL A 73 9.40 -11.63 -1.74
CA VAL A 73 10.48 -11.22 -2.65
C VAL A 73 11.69 -10.81 -1.82
N GLY A 74 12.71 -11.67 -1.81
CA GLY A 74 14.00 -11.43 -1.17
C GLY A 74 15.11 -12.14 -1.94
N GLY A 75 16.34 -11.66 -1.81
CA GLY A 75 17.50 -12.29 -2.47
C GLY A 75 17.71 -13.70 -1.92
N GLY A 76 17.27 -14.71 -2.65
CA GLY A 76 17.64 -16.10 -2.42
C GLY A 76 19.02 -16.37 -2.99
N TRP A 77 20.05 -16.03 -2.22
CA TRP A 77 21.40 -16.59 -2.29
C TRP A 77 21.95 -16.73 -0.87
#